data_AF-A0A7S1S480-F1
#
_entry.id   AF-A0A7S1S480-F1
#
_cell.length_a   1.000
_cell.length_b   1.000
_cell.length_c   1.000
_cell.angle_alpha   90.00
_cell.angle_beta   90.00
_cell.angle_gamma   90.00
#
_symmetry.space_group_name_H-M   'P 1'
#
loop_
_entity.id
_entity.type
_entity.pdbx_description
1 polymer ?
#
loop_
_entity_poly.entity_id
_entity_poly.type
_entity_poly.pdbx_seq_one_letter_code
_entity_poly.pdbx_strand_id
1 'polypeptide(L)'
;MARENKPSIIFIDEVDSLCGARGESGESDAGRRIKTEFLAQMDGVGKDTGQLLVLGATNTPWDLDTAIRRRFEKRIYIPLPEAEARTTMLKLHLGKTPHELTQGDMTAVASRAEGFSGADISILVRDAIFEPVRRCRRAKTFKRVQQPGADGVMKQYWTPCSPGDPAAVEMSLMDVPGEELLEPKVLASDFEVALGNCRPSVSPGDLKAHQDFTNSYGMEG
;
A
#
# COMPACT_ATOMS: atom_id res chain seq x y z
N MET A 1 -31.62 10.42 0.76
CA MET A 1 -30.53 10.20 -0.23
C MET A 1 -30.28 8.73 -0.54
N ALA A 2 -29.57 7.95 0.29
CA ALA A 2 -29.25 6.56 -0.08
C ALA A 2 -30.49 5.65 -0.26
N ARG A 3 -31.54 5.87 0.54
CA ARG A 3 -32.83 5.17 0.39
C ARG A 3 -33.63 5.59 -0.86
N GLU A 4 -33.36 6.77 -1.42
CA GLU A 4 -34.04 7.26 -2.62
C GLU A 4 -33.33 6.81 -3.89
N ASN A 5 -32.02 6.55 -3.81
CA ASN A 5 -31.15 6.18 -4.93
C ASN A 5 -30.78 4.70 -4.93
N LYS A 6 -31.76 3.82 -4.69
CA LYS A 6 -31.51 2.36 -4.67
C LYS A 6 -31.25 1.82 -6.09
N PRO A 7 -30.32 0.85 -6.26
CA PRO A 7 -29.46 0.24 -5.24
C PRO A 7 -28.29 1.15 -4.85
N SER A 8 -27.90 1.12 -3.57
CA SER A 8 -26.85 1.99 -3.02
C SER A 8 -25.92 1.24 -2.07
N ILE A 9 -24.65 1.65 -2.04
CA ILE A 9 -23.66 1.18 -1.06
C ILE A 9 -23.20 2.38 -0.23
N ILE A 10 -23.23 2.22 1.09
CA ILE A 10 -22.67 3.18 2.04
C ILE A 10 -21.37 2.58 2.58
N PHE A 11 -20.25 3.26 2.36
CA PHE A 11 -18.95 2.86 2.90
C PHE A 11 -18.55 3.83 4.02
N ILE A 12 -18.14 3.27 5.15
CA ILE A 12 -17.70 4.00 6.33
C ILE A 12 -16.31 3.48 6.69
N ASP A 13 -15.30 4.30 6.44
CA ASP A 13 -13.93 4.00 6.86
C ASP A 13 -13.74 4.36 8.33
N GLU A 14 -12.81 3.67 9.00
CA GLU A 14 -12.49 3.86 10.43
C GLU A 14 -13.75 3.95 11.32
N VAL A 15 -14.69 3.01 11.16
CA VAL A 15 -15.99 3.06 11.85
C VAL A 15 -15.86 3.07 13.37
N ASP A 16 -14.76 2.55 13.92
CA ASP A 16 -14.39 2.62 15.33
C ASP A 16 -14.26 4.05 15.86
N SER A 17 -13.80 5.01 15.04
CA SER A 17 -13.70 6.42 15.42
C SER A 17 -15.04 7.05 15.80
N LEU A 18 -16.13 6.57 15.19
CA LEU A 18 -17.51 7.01 15.47
C LEU A 18 -18.22 6.10 16.47
N CYS A 19 -17.76 4.85 16.60
CA CYS A 19 -18.53 3.75 17.18
C CYS A 19 -17.81 3.05 18.34
N GLY A 20 -16.78 3.66 18.91
CA GLY A 20 -15.99 3.14 20.03
C GLY A 20 -16.82 2.77 21.28
N ALA A 21 -16.22 1.97 22.17
CA ALA A 21 -16.88 1.47 23.38
C ALA A 21 -17.35 2.61 24.31
N ARG A 22 -18.53 2.44 24.93
CA ARG A 22 -19.08 3.43 25.87
C ARG A 22 -18.17 3.58 27.08
N GLY A 23 -17.87 4.82 27.46
CA GLY A 23 -17.22 5.13 28.73
C GLY A 23 -15.73 5.46 28.66
N GLU A 24 -15.15 5.62 27.46
CA GLU A 24 -13.89 6.35 27.37
C GLU A 24 -14.09 7.76 27.91
N SER A 25 -13.27 8.14 28.89
CA SER A 25 -13.19 9.46 29.48
C SER A 25 -12.78 10.48 28.41
N GLY A 26 -13.76 10.94 27.64
CA GLY A 26 -13.58 11.73 26.42
C GLY A 26 -14.79 11.73 25.47
N GLU A 27 -15.76 10.81 25.64
CA GLU A 27 -16.94 10.76 24.78
C GLU A 27 -17.86 11.98 25.01
N SER A 28 -17.90 12.87 24.01
CA SER A 28 -18.79 14.03 23.97
C SER A 28 -20.26 13.60 23.88
N ASP A 29 -21.16 14.38 24.48
CA ASP A 29 -22.62 14.21 24.31
C ASP A 29 -23.03 14.24 22.83
N ALA A 30 -22.30 14.97 21.99
CA ALA A 30 -22.52 14.97 20.54
C ALA A 30 -22.18 13.60 19.92
N GLY A 31 -21.09 12.97 20.34
CA GLY A 31 -20.70 11.62 19.90
C GLY A 31 -21.76 10.58 20.23
N ARG A 32 -22.31 10.60 21.46
CA ARG A 32 -23.39 9.69 21.86
C ARG A 32 -24.65 9.87 21.01
N ARG A 33 -25.02 11.11 20.68
CA ARG A 33 -26.18 11.40 19.83
C ARG A 33 -25.98 10.88 18.41
N ILE A 34 -24.81 11.12 17.82
CA ILE A 34 -24.44 10.61 16.49
C ILE A 34 -24.51 9.08 16.47
N LYS A 35 -23.93 8.43 17.47
CA LYS A 35 -23.93 6.97 17.61
C LYS A 35 -25.33 6.39 17.73
N THR A 36 -26.20 7.05 18.49
CA THR A 36 -27.60 6.64 18.67
C THR A 36 -28.38 6.78 17.36
N GLU A 37 -28.19 7.89 16.65
CA GLU A 37 -28.82 8.12 15.35
C GLU A 37 -28.33 7.12 14.32
N PHE A 38 -27.01 6.86 14.28
CA PHE A 38 -26.41 5.87 13.40
C PHE A 38 -27.02 4.48 13.59
N LEU A 39 -27.13 4.02 14.85
CA LEU A 39 -27.78 2.76 15.19
C LEU A 39 -29.26 2.72 14.75
N ALA A 40 -30.00 3.81 14.98
CA ALA A 40 -31.40 3.90 14.55
C ALA A 40 -31.54 3.81 13.01
N GLN A 41 -30.59 4.38 12.25
CA GLN A 41 -30.58 4.28 10.80
C GLN A 41 -30.24 2.87 10.31
N MET A 42 -29.28 2.18 10.96
CA MET A 42 -28.92 0.79 10.64
C MET A 42 -30.11 -0.17 10.84
N ASP A 43 -30.92 0.02 11.89
CA ASP A 43 -32.14 -0.77 12.12
C ASP A 43 -33.16 -0.60 10.98
N GLY A 44 -33.17 0.57 10.34
CA GLY A 44 -33.99 0.84 9.18
C GLY A 44 -33.45 0.22 7.89
N VAL A 45 -32.16 -0.10 7.81
CA VAL A 45 -31.55 -0.79 6.64
C VAL A 45 -31.96 -2.26 6.60
N GLY A 46 -31.99 -2.95 7.74
CA GLY A 46 -32.40 -4.37 7.79
C GLY A 46 -33.87 -4.63 7.40
N LYS A 47 -34.71 -3.59 7.41
CA LYS A 47 -36.10 -3.64 6.94
C LYS A 47 -36.24 -3.30 5.45
N ASP A 48 -35.16 -2.84 4.84
CA ASP A 48 -35.10 -2.52 3.43
C ASP A 48 -34.97 -3.81 2.61
N THR A 49 -35.44 -3.82 1.36
CA THR A 49 -35.52 -5.00 0.48
C THR A 49 -34.16 -5.47 -0.05
N GLY A 50 -33.09 -5.33 0.74
CA GLY A 50 -31.72 -5.74 0.37
C GLY A 50 -31.02 -4.85 -0.66
N GLN A 51 -31.61 -3.71 -1.01
CA GLN A 51 -31.07 -2.80 -2.03
C GLN A 51 -30.10 -1.75 -1.47
N LEU A 52 -29.85 -1.78 -0.16
CA LEU A 52 -28.92 -0.89 0.52
C LEU A 52 -27.92 -1.73 1.30
N LEU A 53 -26.63 -1.59 0.96
CA LEU A 53 -25.53 -2.28 1.63
C LEU A 53 -24.71 -1.27 2.44
N VAL A 54 -24.41 -1.59 3.70
CA VAL A 54 -23.51 -0.81 4.54
C VAL A 54 -22.22 -1.60 4.73
N LEU A 55 -21.10 -1.01 4.35
CA LEU A 55 -19.75 -1.54 4.54
C LEU A 55 -19.02 -0.66 5.55
N GLY A 56 -18.52 -1.27 6.62
CA GLY A 56 -17.66 -0.62 7.60
C GLY A 56 -16.26 -1.20 7.54
N ALA A 57 -15.23 -0.36 7.57
CA ALA A 57 -13.84 -0.77 7.73
C ALA A 57 -13.30 -0.30 9.08
N THR A 58 -12.47 -1.13 9.72
CA THR A 58 -11.84 -0.82 11.01
C THR A 58 -10.57 -1.65 11.20
N ASN A 59 -9.58 -1.06 11.88
CA ASN A 59 -8.36 -1.76 12.30
C ASN A 59 -8.45 -2.25 13.75
N THR A 60 -9.43 -1.80 14.53
CA THR A 60 -9.58 -2.07 15.98
C THR A 60 -10.98 -2.61 16.29
N PRO A 61 -11.36 -3.79 15.75
CA PRO A 61 -12.72 -4.28 15.86
C PRO A 61 -13.14 -4.63 17.31
N TRP A 62 -12.18 -4.78 18.23
CA TRP A 62 -12.42 -4.97 19.66
C TRP A 62 -12.87 -3.68 20.37
N ASP A 63 -12.53 -2.51 19.84
CA ASP A 63 -12.93 -1.21 20.40
C ASP A 63 -14.36 -0.83 19.99
N LEU A 64 -14.96 -1.55 19.02
CA LEU A 64 -16.33 -1.30 18.59
C LEU A 64 -17.36 -1.60 19.68
N ASP A 65 -18.30 -0.67 19.85
CA ASP A 65 -19.45 -0.85 20.70
C ASP A 65 -20.23 -2.11 20.34
N THR A 66 -20.57 -2.89 21.38
CA THR A 66 -21.26 -4.17 21.21
C THR A 66 -22.59 -4.07 20.47
N ALA A 67 -23.33 -2.95 20.56
CA ALA A 67 -24.58 -2.74 19.84
C ALA A 67 -24.31 -2.55 18.33
N ILE A 68 -23.27 -1.81 17.97
CA ILE A 68 -22.90 -1.55 16.57
C ILE A 68 -22.31 -2.81 15.94
N ARG A 69 -21.43 -3.50 16.67
CA ARG A 69 -20.89 -4.79 16.25
C ARG A 69 -22.01 -5.80 15.92
N ARG A 70 -23.10 -5.83 16.69
CA ARG A 70 -24.28 -6.68 16.42
C ARG A 70 -25.05 -6.31 15.15
N ARG A 71 -24.97 -5.06 14.67
CA ARG A 71 -25.62 -4.61 13.42
C ARG A 71 -24.78 -4.87 12.17
N PHE A 72 -23.48 -5.04 12.32
CA PHE A 72 -22.64 -5.66 11.30
C PHE A 72 -22.77 -7.18 11.40
N GLU A 73 -23.79 -7.71 10.73
CA GLU A 73 -24.12 -9.14 10.73
C GLU A 73 -23.01 -9.96 10.06
N LYS A 74 -22.50 -9.53 8.91
CA LYS A 74 -21.36 -10.16 8.22
C LYS A 74 -20.07 -9.42 8.56
N ARG A 75 -19.04 -10.17 8.99
CA ARG A 75 -17.74 -9.65 9.39
C ARG A 75 -16.67 -10.46 8.66
N ILE A 76 -15.94 -9.81 7.77
CA ILE A 76 -14.92 -10.44 6.93
C ILE A 76 -13.56 -9.97 7.44
N TYR A 77 -12.73 -10.91 7.89
CA TYR A 77 -11.34 -10.61 8.23
C TYR A 77 -10.51 -10.49 6.95
N ILE A 78 -9.75 -9.40 6.83
CA ILE A 78 -8.82 -9.18 5.71
C ILE A 78 -7.40 -9.43 6.23
N PRO A 79 -6.78 -10.59 5.92
CA PRO A 79 -5.45 -10.92 6.40
C PRO A 79 -4.36 -10.14 5.66
N LEU A 80 -3.15 -10.19 6.18
CA LEU A 80 -1.97 -9.78 5.43
C LEU A 80 -1.80 -10.61 4.14
N PRO A 81 -1.27 -10.01 3.06
CA PRO A 81 -1.12 -10.69 1.79
C PRO A 81 -0.12 -11.84 1.86
N GLU A 82 -0.46 -12.97 1.25
CA GLU A 82 0.45 -14.11 1.04
C GLU A 82 1.50 -13.81 -0.05
N ALA A 83 2.52 -14.66 -0.17
CA ALA A 83 3.66 -14.44 -1.07
C ALA A 83 3.25 -14.16 -2.54
N GLU A 84 2.25 -14.87 -3.07
CA GLU A 84 1.75 -14.64 -4.43
C GLU A 84 1.02 -13.29 -4.58
N ALA A 85 0.19 -12.94 -3.59
CA ALA A 85 -0.46 -11.63 -3.52
C ALA A 85 0.59 -10.50 -3.43
N ARG A 86 1.63 -10.67 -2.60
CA ARG A 86 2.74 -9.71 -2.50
C ARG A 86 3.50 -9.56 -3.82
N THR A 87 3.75 -10.67 -4.52
CA THR A 87 4.38 -10.65 -5.86
C THR A 87 3.52 -9.87 -6.86
N THR A 88 2.20 -10.04 -6.80
CA THR A 88 1.25 -9.30 -7.64
C THR A 88 1.22 -7.81 -7.29
N MET A 89 1.24 -7.48 -6.00
CA MET A 89 1.31 -6.09 -5.53
C MET A 89 2.62 -5.41 -5.94
N LEU A 90 3.77 -6.10 -5.87
CA LEU A 90 5.05 -5.58 -6.36
C LEU A 90 4.96 -5.19 -7.85
N LYS A 91 4.43 -6.09 -8.69
CA LYS A 91 4.21 -5.81 -10.12
C LYS A 91 3.28 -4.62 -10.34
N LEU A 92 2.17 -4.58 -9.61
CA LEU A 92 1.17 -3.53 -9.71
C LEU A 92 1.78 -2.15 -9.38
N HIS A 93 2.53 -2.06 -8.28
CA HIS A 93 3.14 -0.81 -7.85
C HIS A 93 4.35 -0.40 -8.70
N LEU A 94 5.08 -1.36 -9.28
CA LEU A 94 6.17 -1.07 -10.20
C LEU A 94 5.63 -0.51 -11.53
N GLY A 95 4.46 -0.99 -11.96
CA GLY A 95 3.69 -0.43 -13.06
C GLY A 95 4.48 -0.44 -14.38
N LYS A 96 4.67 0.73 -14.97
CA LYS A 96 5.42 0.91 -16.23
C LYS A 96 6.84 1.40 -16.01
N THR A 97 7.31 1.47 -14.77
CA THR A 97 8.65 1.96 -14.45
C THR A 97 9.69 1.04 -15.10
N PRO A 98 10.65 1.57 -15.88
CA PRO A 98 11.70 0.74 -16.47
C PRO A 98 12.49 -0.04 -15.40
N HIS A 99 12.52 -1.36 -15.52
CA HIS A 99 13.21 -2.24 -14.58
C HIS A 99 13.87 -3.42 -15.31
N GLU A 100 14.81 -4.08 -14.65
CA GLU A 100 15.46 -5.31 -15.14
C GLU A 100 15.08 -6.55 -14.31
N LEU A 101 14.13 -6.40 -13.38
CA LEU A 101 13.63 -7.50 -12.55
C LEU A 101 13.00 -8.61 -13.39
N THR A 102 13.45 -9.83 -13.17
CA THR A 102 12.81 -11.05 -13.65
C THR A 102 11.64 -11.45 -12.75
N GLN A 103 10.82 -12.39 -13.23
CA GLN A 103 9.77 -12.98 -12.39
C GLN A 103 10.34 -13.64 -11.12
N GLY A 104 11.52 -14.25 -11.22
CA GLY A 104 12.21 -14.87 -10.09
C GLY A 104 12.63 -13.85 -9.04
N ASP A 105 13.14 -12.69 -9.48
CA ASP A 105 13.53 -11.59 -8.58
C ASP A 105 12.33 -11.05 -7.81
N MET A 106 11.19 -10.84 -8.49
CA MET A 106 9.97 -10.36 -7.84
C MET A 106 9.46 -11.34 -6.78
N THR A 107 9.49 -12.65 -7.07
CA THR A 107 9.12 -13.68 -6.09
C THR A 107 10.08 -13.71 -4.91
N ALA A 108 11.40 -13.54 -5.14
CA ALA A 108 12.40 -13.49 -4.09
C ALA A 108 12.19 -12.28 -3.16
N VAL A 109 11.92 -11.10 -3.71
CA VAL A 109 11.57 -9.89 -2.95
C VAL A 109 10.29 -10.10 -2.15
N ALA A 110 9.25 -10.67 -2.76
CA ALA A 110 7.98 -10.94 -2.09
C ALA A 110 8.12 -11.94 -0.93
N SER A 111 8.99 -12.95 -1.07
CA SER A 111 9.30 -13.91 -0.01
C SER A 111 9.93 -13.21 1.20
N ARG A 112 10.85 -12.27 0.96
CA ARG A 112 11.52 -11.50 2.01
C ARG A 112 10.66 -10.40 2.64
N ALA A 113 9.62 -9.96 1.95
CA ALA A 113 8.61 -9.04 2.46
C ALA A 113 7.52 -9.76 3.28
N GLU A 114 7.85 -10.86 3.96
CA GLU A 114 6.90 -11.55 4.84
C GLU A 114 6.44 -10.63 5.98
N GLY A 115 5.13 -10.66 6.26
CA GLY A 115 4.51 -9.78 7.26
C GLY A 115 4.24 -8.35 6.78
N PHE A 116 4.62 -7.98 5.56
CA PHE A 116 4.34 -6.66 5.02
C PHE A 116 2.86 -6.53 4.64
N SER A 117 2.25 -5.41 5.01
CA SER A 117 0.93 -5.01 4.52
C SER A 117 1.01 -4.52 3.07
N GLY A 118 -0.15 -4.33 2.42
CA GLY A 118 -0.18 -3.71 1.09
C GLY A 118 0.43 -2.30 1.08
N ALA A 119 0.26 -1.55 2.18
CA ALA A 119 0.87 -0.23 2.36
C ALA A 119 2.41 -0.33 2.44
N ASP A 120 2.93 -1.28 3.22
CA ASP A 120 4.37 -1.52 3.33
C ASP A 120 5.01 -1.88 1.98
N ILE A 121 4.32 -2.71 1.18
CA ILE A 121 4.79 -3.08 -0.16
C ILE A 121 4.80 -1.87 -1.09
N SER A 122 3.79 -1.01 -1.02
CA SER A 122 3.76 0.24 -1.79
C SER A 122 4.94 1.15 -1.43
N ILE A 123 5.26 1.26 -0.14
CA ILE A 123 6.41 2.04 0.36
C ILE A 123 7.72 1.42 -0.11
N LEU A 124 7.86 0.10 0.01
CA LEU A 124 9.03 -0.66 -0.43
C LEU A 124 9.34 -0.42 -1.92
N VAL A 125 8.32 -0.56 -2.78
CA VAL A 125 8.46 -0.35 -4.23
C VAL A 125 8.81 1.10 -4.52
N ARG A 126 8.15 2.05 -3.85
CA ARG A 126 8.46 3.47 -4.01
C ARG A 126 9.92 3.77 -3.67
N ASP A 127 10.42 3.26 -2.55
CA ASP A 127 11.81 3.46 -2.14
C ASP A 127 12.79 2.87 -3.17
N ALA A 128 12.52 1.66 -3.67
CA ALA A 128 13.33 1.02 -4.72
C ALA A 128 13.32 1.81 -6.04
N ILE A 129 12.18 2.35 -6.46
CA ILE A 129 12.06 3.19 -7.68
C ILE A 129 12.89 4.47 -7.56
N PHE A 130 13.10 5.00 -6.35
CA PHE A 130 13.93 6.18 -6.14
C PHE A 130 15.43 5.87 -6.11
N GLU A 131 15.87 4.62 -6.04
CA GLU A 131 17.30 4.31 -5.98
C GLU A 131 18.09 4.65 -7.24
N PRO A 132 17.58 4.44 -8.47
CA PRO A 132 18.22 4.98 -9.67
C PRO A 132 18.51 6.49 -9.60
N VAL A 133 17.56 7.27 -9.08
CA VAL A 133 17.73 8.73 -8.89
C VAL A 133 18.83 9.03 -7.87
N ARG A 134 18.84 8.30 -6.75
CA ARG A 134 19.89 8.42 -5.72
C ARG A 134 21.25 8.01 -6.28
N ARG A 135 21.32 7.00 -7.15
CA ARG A 135 22.53 6.56 -7.84
C ARG A 135 23.06 7.65 -8.78
N CYS A 136 22.22 8.25 -9.61
CA CYS A 136 22.59 9.39 -10.44
C CYS A 136 23.14 10.56 -9.61
N ARG A 137 22.48 10.89 -8.50
CA ARG A 137 22.91 12.00 -7.62
C ARG A 137 24.25 11.73 -6.92
N ARG A 138 24.54 10.47 -6.59
CA ARG A 138 25.79 10.05 -5.92
C ARG A 138 26.93 9.76 -6.90
N ALA A 139 26.62 9.55 -8.18
CA ALA A 139 27.60 9.21 -9.20
C ALA A 139 28.59 10.36 -9.40
N LYS A 140 29.88 9.99 -9.47
CA LYS A 140 30.98 10.88 -9.82
C LYS A 140 31.50 10.66 -11.23
N THR A 141 31.01 9.61 -11.88
CA THR A 141 31.46 9.17 -13.19
C THR A 141 30.27 8.76 -14.03
N PHE A 142 30.24 9.24 -15.27
CA PHE A 142 29.21 8.96 -16.25
C PHE A 142 29.85 8.49 -17.55
N LYS A 143 29.12 7.70 -18.34
CA LYS A 143 29.54 7.29 -19.67
C LYS A 143 28.48 7.59 -20.71
N ARG A 144 28.93 7.78 -21.96
CA ARG A 144 28.04 7.92 -23.10
C ARG A 144 27.59 6.56 -23.63
N VAL A 145 26.29 6.43 -23.84
CA VAL A 145 25.66 5.26 -24.46
C VAL A 145 24.75 5.71 -25.59
N GLN A 146 24.58 4.86 -26.60
CA GLN A 146 23.65 5.11 -27.69
C GLN A 146 22.38 4.29 -27.47
N GLN A 147 21.23 4.96 -27.39
CA GLN A 147 19.92 4.33 -27.25
C GLN A 147 18.90 4.97 -28.21
N PRO A 148 17.89 4.21 -28.66
CA PRO A 148 16.80 4.78 -29.43
C PRO A 148 16.00 5.75 -28.55
N GLY A 149 15.81 6.99 -29.01
CA GLY A 149 14.91 7.95 -28.39
C GLY A 149 13.45 7.54 -28.56
N ALA A 150 12.53 8.32 -27.98
CA ALA A 150 11.08 8.09 -28.11
C ALA A 150 10.58 8.11 -29.58
N ASP A 151 11.33 8.77 -30.46
CA ASP A 151 11.14 8.85 -31.91
C ASP A 151 11.76 7.67 -32.69
N GLY A 152 12.40 6.72 -32.00
CA GLY A 152 13.11 5.59 -32.61
C GLY A 152 14.46 5.96 -33.22
N VAL A 153 14.88 7.23 -33.14
CA VAL A 153 16.17 7.70 -33.65
C VAL A 153 17.25 7.46 -32.61
N MET A 154 18.39 6.90 -33.02
CA MET A 154 19.53 6.69 -32.13
C MET A 154 20.09 8.03 -31.64
N LYS A 155 20.05 8.24 -30.33
CA LYS A 155 20.60 9.42 -29.66
C LYS A 155 21.66 9.01 -28.65
N GLN A 156 22.54 9.95 -28.33
CA GLN A 156 23.54 9.77 -27.27
C GLN A 156 22.94 10.20 -25.95
N TYR A 157 23.15 9.37 -24.92
CA TYR A 157 22.75 9.67 -23.56
C TYR A 157 23.90 9.41 -22.59
N TRP A 158 23.84 10.08 -21.45
CA TRP A 158 24.70 9.87 -20.30
C TRP A 158 24.01 8.97 -19.29
N THR A 159 24.74 7.98 -18.78
CA THR A 159 24.30 7.12 -17.68
C THR A 159 25.41 7.04 -16.64
N PRO A 160 25.08 6.98 -15.33
CA PRO A 160 26.09 6.75 -14.30
C PRO A 160 26.80 5.42 -14.54
N CYS A 161 28.11 5.38 -14.28
CA CYS A 161 28.94 4.19 -14.41
C CYS A 161 29.98 4.09 -13.28
N SER A 162 30.61 2.92 -13.15
CA SER A 162 31.70 2.71 -12.21
C SER A 162 32.95 3.52 -12.63
N PRO A 163 33.77 4.00 -11.68
CA PRO A 163 34.99 4.75 -12.00
C PRO A 163 36.04 3.97 -12.80
N GLY A 164 36.01 2.63 -12.77
CA GLY A 164 36.89 1.77 -13.55
C GLY A 164 36.42 1.46 -14.97
N ASP A 165 35.29 2.01 -15.41
CA ASP A 165 34.81 1.83 -16.79
C ASP A 165 35.74 2.60 -17.76
N PRO A 166 36.28 2.00 -18.83
CA PRO A 166 37.18 2.68 -19.76
C PRO A 166 36.57 3.91 -20.44
N ALA A 167 35.24 3.96 -20.53
CA ALA A 167 34.49 5.09 -21.08
C ALA A 167 33.97 6.06 -19.98
N ALA A 168 34.40 5.89 -18.74
CA ALA A 168 34.03 6.78 -17.63
C ALA A 168 34.62 8.16 -17.82
N VAL A 169 33.76 9.17 -17.71
CA VAL A 169 34.13 10.57 -17.63
C VAL A 169 33.75 11.07 -16.24
N GLU A 170 34.70 11.71 -15.55
CA GLU A 170 34.45 12.30 -14.23
C GLU A 170 33.60 13.56 -14.38
N MET A 171 32.37 13.50 -13.84
CA MET A 171 31.41 14.59 -13.83
C MET A 171 30.28 14.30 -12.85
N SER A 172 29.52 15.33 -12.49
CA SER A 172 28.35 15.22 -11.62
C SER A 172 27.05 15.22 -12.43
N LEU A 173 25.94 14.88 -11.78
CA LEU A 173 24.61 14.98 -12.38
C LEU A 173 24.28 16.39 -12.88
N MET A 174 24.83 17.44 -12.25
CA MET A 174 24.57 18.84 -12.62
C MET A 174 25.22 19.22 -13.95
N ASP A 175 26.22 18.46 -14.39
CA ASP A 175 26.93 18.67 -15.65
C ASP A 175 26.26 17.94 -16.83
N VAL A 176 25.26 17.09 -16.55
CA VAL A 176 24.53 16.30 -17.55
C VAL A 176 23.28 17.07 -18.00
N PRO A 177 23.12 17.39 -19.30
CA PRO A 177 21.90 17.97 -19.82
C PRO A 177 20.70 17.05 -19.57
N GLY A 178 19.57 17.60 -19.09
CA GLY A 178 18.40 16.81 -18.70
C GLY A 178 17.84 15.95 -19.84
N GLU A 179 17.87 16.43 -21.08
CA GLU A 179 17.41 15.68 -22.27
C GLU A 179 18.36 14.55 -22.70
N GLU A 180 19.62 14.61 -22.25
CA GLU A 180 20.65 13.62 -22.53
C GLU A 180 20.84 12.64 -21.36
N LEU A 181 20.08 12.75 -20.27
CA LEU A 181 20.18 11.80 -19.16
C LEU A 181 19.40 10.52 -19.49
N LEU A 182 20.08 9.38 -19.54
CA LEU A 182 19.44 8.08 -19.52
C LEU A 182 19.22 7.67 -18.07
N GLU A 183 17.96 7.63 -17.66
CA GLU A 183 17.56 7.14 -16.36
C GLU A 183 17.97 5.65 -16.19
N PRO A 184 18.73 5.30 -15.13
CA PRO A 184 19.02 3.91 -14.85
C PRO A 184 17.74 3.16 -14.54
N LYS A 185 17.64 1.92 -15.02
CA LYS A 185 16.53 1.04 -14.69
C LYS A 185 16.62 0.60 -13.24
N VAL A 186 15.46 0.30 -12.64
CA VAL A 186 15.37 -0.30 -11.31
C VAL A 186 15.89 -1.75 -11.37
N LEU A 187 16.79 -2.10 -10.45
CA LEU A 187 17.44 -3.40 -10.36
C LEU A 187 16.93 -4.19 -9.14
N ALA A 188 17.17 -5.50 -9.12
CA ALA A 188 16.91 -6.34 -7.94
C ALA A 188 17.66 -5.84 -6.70
N SER A 189 18.91 -5.37 -6.86
CA SER A 189 19.70 -4.79 -5.77
C SER A 189 19.08 -3.53 -5.16
N ASP A 190 18.25 -2.80 -5.90
CA ASP A 190 17.57 -1.61 -5.37
C ASP A 190 16.48 -2.01 -4.35
N PHE A 191 15.80 -3.13 -4.61
CA PHE A 191 14.87 -3.73 -3.66
C PHE A 191 15.58 -4.30 -2.43
N GLU A 192 16.80 -4.79 -2.57
CA GLU A 192 17.63 -5.25 -1.44
C GLU A 192 17.95 -4.12 -0.47
N VAL A 193 18.32 -2.95 -1.00
CA VAL A 193 18.55 -1.74 -0.20
C VAL A 193 17.25 -1.28 0.45
N ALA A 194 16.15 -1.24 -0.30
CA ALA A 194 14.85 -0.81 0.21
C ALA A 194 14.32 -1.75 1.33
N LEU A 195 14.48 -3.07 1.17
CA LEU A 195 14.13 -4.06 2.19
C LEU A 195 14.94 -3.88 3.48
N GLY A 196 16.20 -3.43 3.37
CA GLY A 196 17.04 -3.12 4.54
C GLY A 196 16.54 -1.92 5.35
N ASN A 197 15.80 -1.01 4.71
CA ASN A 197 15.29 0.22 5.32
C ASN A 197 13.83 0.10 5.80
N CYS A 198 13.06 -0.84 5.23
CA CYS A 198 11.66 -1.03 5.55
C CYS A 198 11.46 -2.01 6.71
N ARG A 199 10.47 -1.73 7.56
CA ARG A 199 10.00 -2.63 8.62
C ARG A 199 8.50 -2.86 8.44
N PRO A 200 7.98 -4.07 8.71
CA PRO A 200 6.53 -4.31 8.69
C PRO A 200 5.81 -3.35 9.63
N SER A 201 4.70 -2.77 9.20
CA SER A 201 3.89 -1.89 10.05
C SER A 201 3.01 -2.67 11.03
N VAL A 202 2.73 -3.95 10.74
CA VAL A 202 1.85 -4.81 11.53
C VAL A 202 2.68 -5.75 12.39
N SER A 203 2.45 -5.73 13.71
CA SER A 203 3.17 -6.59 14.63
C SER A 203 2.51 -7.98 14.75
N PRO A 204 3.26 -9.01 15.19
CA PRO A 204 2.66 -10.30 15.54
C PRO A 204 1.60 -10.20 16.66
N GLY A 205 1.71 -9.19 17.53
CA GLY A 205 0.72 -8.91 18.58
C GLY A 205 -0.62 -8.47 18.00
N ASP A 206 -0.60 -7.60 16.99
CA ASP A 206 -1.80 -7.13 16.29
C ASP A 206 -2.50 -8.29 15.57
N LEU A 207 -1.72 -9.13 14.87
CA LEU A 207 -2.24 -10.32 14.20
C LEU A 207 -2.91 -11.28 15.19
N LYS A 208 -2.30 -11.47 16.36
CA LYS A 208 -2.89 -12.30 17.41
C LYS A 208 -4.20 -11.71 17.92
N ALA A 209 -4.26 -10.40 18.18
CA ALA A 209 -5.49 -9.73 18.60
C ALA A 209 -6.62 -9.89 17.56
N HIS A 210 -6.29 -9.77 16.27
CA HIS A 210 -7.25 -10.01 15.18
C HIS A 210 -7.70 -11.48 15.10
N GLN A 211 -6.79 -12.44 15.27
CA GLN A 211 -7.13 -13.87 15.31
C GLN A 211 -8.03 -14.19 16.49
N ASP A 212 -7.70 -13.70 17.69
CA ASP A 212 -8.50 -13.91 18.90
C ASP A 212 -9.91 -13.30 18.74
N PHE A 213 -10.00 -12.10 18.18
CA PHE A 213 -11.28 -11.47 17.86
C PHE A 213 -12.08 -12.27 16.82
N THR A 214 -11.43 -12.73 15.76
CA THR A 214 -12.06 -13.49 14.68
C THR A 214 -12.56 -14.84 15.18
N ASN A 215 -11.79 -15.53 16.02
CA ASN A 215 -12.21 -16.80 16.63
C ASN A 215 -13.39 -16.62 17.60
N SER A 216 -13.46 -15.47 18.29
CA SER A 216 -14.50 -15.20 19.29
C SER A 216 -15.80 -14.63 18.69
N TYR A 217 -15.68 -13.83 17.63
CA TYR A 217 -16.77 -12.99 17.10
C TYR A 217 -16.86 -12.98 15.57
N GLY A 218 -15.94 -13.62 14.86
CA GLY A 218 -16.03 -13.80 13.42
C GLY A 218 -17.21 -14.69 13.06
N MET A 219 -17.73 -14.50 11.85
CA MET A 219 -18.56 -15.50 11.21
C MET A 219 -17.76 -16.03 10.03
N GLU A 220 -17.71 -17.35 9.86
CA GLU A 220 -17.30 -17.92 8.58
C GLU A 220 -18.25 -17.37 7.51
N GLY A 221 -17.66 -16.75 6.50
CA GLY A 221 -18.37 -16.32 5.30
C GLY A 221 -18.77 -17.52 4.47
#